data_AF-A0A2E3XVM0-F1
#
_entry.id   AF-A0A2E3XVM0-F1
#
_cell.length_a   1.000
_cell.length_b   1.000
_cell.length_c   1.000
_cell.angle_alpha   90.00
_cell.angle_beta   90.00
_cell.angle_gamma   90.00
#
_symmetry.space_group_name_H-M   'P 1'
#
loop_
_entity.id
_entity.type
_entity.pdbx_description
1 polymer ?
#
loop_
_entity_poly.entity_id
_entity_poly.type
_entity_poly.pdbx_seq_one_letter_code
_entity_poly.pdbx_strand_id
1 'polypeptide(L)'
;MNRDMKYFIHQGKRIEYLIMKSDRSVETRLNEMGSLIKDMASEASQVVSKALSSRMKEAENKGFEMAYKALDTKNKDELYTMAQELDIHGRGSMNKDELINAILKA
;
A
#
# COMPACT_ATOMS: atom_id res chain seq x y z
N MET A 1 -69.73 -19.18 -1.29
CA MET A 1 -68.26 -19.23 -1.44
C MET A 1 -67.72 -20.36 -0.57
N ASN A 2 -67.10 -21.38 -1.18
CA ASN A 2 -66.73 -22.64 -0.52
C ASN A 2 -65.56 -22.45 0.49
N ARG A 3 -65.56 -23.20 1.61
CA ARG A 3 -64.53 -23.04 2.67
C ARG A 3 -63.14 -23.38 2.15
N ASP A 4 -63.04 -24.39 1.28
CA ASP A 4 -61.77 -24.82 0.69
C ASP A 4 -61.15 -23.71 -0.17
N MET A 5 -61.98 -22.99 -0.93
CA MET A 5 -61.51 -21.88 -1.77
C MET A 5 -60.96 -20.70 -0.96
N LYS A 6 -61.54 -20.42 0.22
CA LYS A 6 -61.00 -19.41 1.15
C LYS A 6 -59.64 -19.82 1.70
N TYR A 7 -59.44 -21.11 2.00
CA TYR A 7 -58.18 -21.63 2.52
C TYR A 7 -57.05 -21.51 1.49
N PHE A 8 -57.29 -21.92 0.23
CA PHE A 8 -56.29 -21.80 -0.85
C PHE A 8 -55.83 -20.36 -1.09
N ILE A 9 -56.76 -19.39 -1.11
CA ILE A 9 -56.42 -17.98 -1.29
C ILE A 9 -55.59 -17.45 -0.10
N HIS A 10 -55.92 -17.86 1.13
CA HIS A 10 -55.18 -17.42 2.31
C HIS A 10 -53.76 -18.00 2.37
N GLN A 11 -53.58 -19.26 1.97
CA GLN A 11 -52.26 -19.90 1.90
C GLN A 11 -51.40 -19.30 0.79
N GLY A 12 -51.97 -19.00 -0.39
CA GLY A 12 -51.27 -18.31 -1.46
C GLY A 12 -50.72 -16.95 -1.04
N LYS A 13 -51.55 -16.12 -0.39
CA LYS A 13 -51.12 -14.82 0.17
C LYS A 13 -50.03 -14.94 1.24
N ARG A 14 -50.05 -16.02 2.03
CA ARG A 14 -49.05 -16.28 3.07
C ARG A 14 -47.70 -16.68 2.47
N ILE A 15 -47.70 -17.46 1.38
CA ILE A 15 -46.48 -17.82 0.65
C ILE A 15 -45.86 -16.59 -0.02
N GLU A 16 -46.66 -15.79 -0.71
CA GLU A 16 -46.20 -14.55 -1.38
C GLU A 16 -45.55 -13.57 -0.39
N TYR A 17 -46.16 -13.41 0.79
CA TYR A 17 -45.60 -12.60 1.88
C TYR A 17 -44.26 -13.14 2.40
N LEU A 18 -44.11 -14.46 2.53
CA LEU A 18 -42.88 -15.09 3.00
C LEU A 18 -41.75 -14.99 1.97
N ILE A 19 -42.05 -15.11 0.67
CA ILE A 19 -41.09 -14.90 -0.42
C ILE A 19 -40.59 -13.45 -0.39
N MET A 20 -41.51 -12.48 -0.40
CA MET A 20 -41.16 -11.04 -0.36
C MET A 20 -40.31 -10.66 0.87
N LYS A 21 -40.59 -11.25 2.05
CA LYS A 21 -39.77 -11.02 3.26
C LYS A 21 -38.40 -11.67 3.17
N SER A 22 -38.30 -12.84 2.54
CA SER A 22 -37.02 -13.54 2.36
C SER A 22 -36.13 -12.79 1.38
N ASP A 23 -36.67 -12.31 0.27
CA ASP A 23 -35.93 -11.53 -0.73
C ASP A 23 -35.35 -10.24 -0.14
N ARG A 24 -36.15 -9.51 0.66
CA ARG A 24 -35.68 -8.29 1.36
C ARG A 24 -34.56 -8.58 2.36
N SER A 25 -34.61 -9.74 3.02
CA SER A 25 -33.57 -10.20 3.94
C SER A 25 -32.27 -10.52 3.20
N VAL A 26 -32.35 -11.12 2.01
CA VAL A 26 -31.20 -11.39 1.15
C VAL A 26 -30.58 -10.10 0.62
N GLU A 27 -31.39 -9.16 0.15
CA GLU A 27 -30.92 -7.86 -0.37
C GLU A 27 -30.16 -7.06 0.70
N THR A 28 -30.68 -7.05 1.93
CA THR A 28 -30.01 -6.38 3.06
C THR A 28 -28.63 -6.98 3.32
N ARG A 29 -28.54 -8.32 3.37
CA ARG A 29 -27.27 -9.03 3.58
C ARG A 29 -26.28 -8.81 2.44
N LEU A 30 -26.75 -8.74 1.20
CA LEU A 30 -25.91 -8.47 0.03
C LEU A 30 -25.29 -7.07 0.10
N ASN A 31 -26.06 -6.07 0.51
CA ASN A 31 -25.56 -4.71 0.67
C ASN A 31 -24.55 -4.59 1.82
N GLU A 32 -24.82 -5.24 2.96
CA GLU A 32 -23.88 -5.32 4.09
C GLU A 32 -22.57 -5.99 3.68
N MET A 33 -22.64 -7.13 2.96
CA MET A 33 -21.46 -7.80 2.42
C MET A 33 -20.69 -6.92 1.43
N GLY A 34 -21.38 -6.17 0.56
CA GLY A 34 -20.75 -5.23 -0.37
C GLY A 34 -19.96 -4.13 0.35
N SER A 35 -20.50 -3.60 1.45
CA SER A 35 -19.79 -2.62 2.29
C SER A 35 -18.53 -3.23 2.92
N LEU A 36 -18.67 -4.42 3.53
CA LEU A 36 -17.55 -5.11 4.18
C LEU A 36 -16.41 -5.41 3.19
N ILE A 37 -16.74 -5.87 1.98
CA ILE A 37 -15.74 -6.14 0.93
C ILE A 37 -14.98 -4.86 0.55
N LYS A 38 -15.68 -3.72 0.45
CA LYS A 38 -15.08 -2.43 0.12
C LYS A 38 -14.12 -1.96 1.22
N ASP A 39 -14.49 -2.14 2.48
CA ASP A 39 -13.67 -1.76 3.62
C ASP A 39 -12.42 -2.65 3.70
N MET A 40 -12.59 -3.97 3.55
CA MET A 40 -11.48 -4.93 3.46
C MET A 40 -10.50 -4.60 2.32
N ALA A 41 -11.02 -4.20 1.15
CA ALA A 41 -10.18 -3.79 0.03
C ALA A 41 -9.39 -2.50 0.33
N SER A 42 -10.00 -1.54 1.04
CA SER A 42 -9.33 -0.32 1.47
C SER A 42 -8.21 -0.63 2.47
N GLU A 43 -8.47 -1.45 3.48
CA GLU A 43 -7.49 -1.86 4.47
C GLU A 43 -6.31 -2.60 3.83
N ALA A 44 -6.58 -3.55 2.93
CA ALA A 44 -5.55 -4.25 2.18
C ALA A 44 -4.68 -3.28 1.38
N SER A 45 -5.29 -2.28 0.74
CA SER A 45 -4.56 -1.23 -0.02
C SER A 45 -3.67 -0.37 0.90
N GLN A 46 -4.15 -0.02 2.09
CA GLN A 46 -3.37 0.73 3.08
C GLN A 46 -2.18 -0.07 3.61
N VAL A 47 -2.35 -1.35 3.87
CA VAL A 47 -1.25 -2.23 4.31
C VAL A 47 -0.17 -2.34 3.23
N VAL A 48 -0.58 -2.54 1.97
CA VAL A 48 0.35 -2.64 0.84
C VAL A 48 1.12 -1.34 0.62
N SER A 49 0.42 -0.20 0.60
CA SER A 49 1.05 1.11 0.40
C SER A 49 2.02 1.46 1.53
N LYS A 50 1.68 1.16 2.79
CA LYS A 50 2.58 1.32 3.94
C LYS A 50 3.82 0.43 3.82
N ALA A 51 3.65 -0.85 3.47
CA ALA A 51 4.76 -1.79 3.31
C ALA A 51 5.70 -1.37 2.16
N LEU A 52 5.15 -0.91 1.04
CA LEU A 52 5.94 -0.38 -0.08
C LEU A 52 6.73 0.86 0.35
N SER A 53 6.09 1.80 1.04
CA SER A 53 6.76 3.02 1.52
C SER A 53 7.93 2.71 2.46
N SER A 54 7.77 1.76 3.40
CA SER A 54 8.85 1.32 4.27
C SER A 54 9.98 0.64 3.48
N ARG A 55 9.64 -0.23 2.54
CA ARG A 55 10.62 -0.99 1.75
C ARG A 55 11.40 -0.09 0.79
N MET A 56 10.77 0.95 0.25
CA MET A 56 11.46 1.98 -0.56
C MET A 56 12.48 2.74 0.28
N LYS A 57 12.12 3.18 1.49
CA LYS A 57 13.06 3.82 2.43
C LYS A 57 14.22 2.91 2.81
N GLU A 58 13.94 1.63 3.06
CA GLU A 58 14.98 0.63 3.35
C GLU A 58 15.91 0.39 2.16
N ALA A 59 15.37 0.35 0.93
CA ALA A 59 16.15 0.18 -0.29
C ALA A 59 17.03 1.40 -0.56
N GLU A 60 16.50 2.61 -0.40
CA GLU A 60 17.25 3.87 -0.48
C GLU A 60 18.41 3.88 0.51
N ASN A 61 18.14 3.54 1.78
CA ASN A 61 19.18 3.49 2.81
C ASN A 61 20.24 2.41 2.53
N LYS A 62 19.84 1.22 2.04
CA LYS A 62 20.79 0.15 1.70
C LYS A 62 21.67 0.50 0.50
N GLY A 63 21.11 1.16 -0.52
CA GLY A 63 21.88 1.67 -1.65
C GLY A 63 22.93 2.67 -1.19
N PHE A 64 22.54 3.61 -0.32
CA PHE A 64 23.44 4.60 0.27
C PHE A 64 24.53 3.95 1.13
N GLU A 65 24.18 3.00 2.01
CA GLU A 65 25.14 2.23 2.84
C GLU A 65 26.18 1.48 2.00
N MET A 66 25.74 0.79 0.94
CA MET A 66 26.65 0.04 0.06
C MET A 66 27.58 0.97 -0.72
N ALA A 67 27.03 2.06 -1.25
CA ALA A 67 27.83 3.06 -1.96
C ALA A 67 28.84 3.76 -1.01
N TYR A 68 28.42 4.07 0.22
CA TYR A 68 29.31 4.63 1.24
C TYR A 68 30.47 3.67 1.54
N LYS A 69 30.19 2.38 1.79
CA LYS A 69 31.24 1.37 2.02
C LYS A 69 32.20 1.24 0.84
N ALA A 70 31.69 1.27 -0.39
CA ALA A 70 32.52 1.22 -1.59
C ALA A 70 33.46 2.43 -1.67
N LEU A 71 32.98 3.62 -1.33
CA LEU A 71 33.78 4.84 -1.33
C LEU A 71 34.73 4.93 -0.12
N ASP A 72 34.34 4.40 1.04
CA ASP A 72 35.19 4.39 2.23
C ASP A 72 36.43 3.49 2.07
N THR A 73 36.37 2.47 1.22
CA THR A 73 37.57 1.69 0.87
C THR A 73 38.59 2.45 0.02
N LYS A 74 38.20 3.58 -0.59
CA LYS A 74 39.08 4.44 -1.38
C LYS A 74 39.88 5.37 -0.49
N ASN A 75 41.04 5.79 -0.98
CA ASN A 75 41.83 6.80 -0.30
C ASN A 75 41.31 8.22 -0.60
N LYS A 76 41.81 9.22 0.15
CA LYS A 76 41.34 10.61 0.04
C LYS A 76 41.60 11.21 -1.35
N ASP A 77 42.70 10.84 -2.01
CA ASP A 77 43.08 11.38 -3.32
C ASP A 77 42.18 10.84 -4.45
N GLU A 78 41.82 9.56 -4.38
CA GLU A 78 40.83 8.95 -5.25
C GLU A 78 39.47 9.63 -5.08
N LEU A 79 39.02 9.83 -3.83
CA LEU A 79 37.77 10.55 -3.54
C LEU A 79 37.82 11.99 -4.03
N TYR A 80 38.95 12.67 -3.88
CA TYR A 80 39.13 14.02 -4.38
C TYR A 80 39.02 14.09 -5.91
N THR A 81 39.60 13.11 -6.61
CA THR A 81 39.51 13.00 -8.07
C THR A 81 38.06 12.77 -8.51
N MET A 82 37.35 11.84 -7.86
CA MET A 82 35.93 11.59 -8.13
C MET A 82 35.08 12.84 -7.86
N ALA A 83 35.33 13.56 -6.76
CA ALA A 83 34.65 14.82 -6.45
C ALA A 83 34.97 15.92 -7.48
N GLN A 84 36.17 15.91 -8.07
CA GLN A 84 36.55 16.82 -9.14
C GLN A 84 35.85 16.49 -10.46
N GLU A 85 35.74 15.21 -10.82
CA GLU A 85 35.01 14.75 -12.02
C GLU A 85 33.52 15.13 -11.96
N LEU A 86 32.95 15.14 -10.75
CA LEU A 86 31.58 15.57 -10.47
C LEU A 86 31.42 17.08 -10.26
N ASP A 87 32.47 17.87 -10.48
CA ASP A 87 32.53 19.32 -10.26
C ASP A 87 32.04 19.80 -8.88
N ILE A 88 32.34 19.02 -7.84
CA ILE A 88 31.96 19.37 -6.47
C ILE A 88 32.82 20.55 -5.99
N HIS A 89 32.17 21.67 -5.71
CA HIS A 89 32.79 22.86 -5.15
C HIS A 89 33.15 22.68 -3.67
N GLY A 90 34.21 23.36 -3.21
CA GLY A 90 34.66 23.25 -1.82
C GLY A 90 35.38 21.93 -1.47
N ARG A 91 35.54 21.00 -2.43
CA ARG A 91 36.21 19.69 -2.24
C ARG A 91 37.61 19.77 -1.59
N GLY A 92 38.36 20.84 -1.81
CA GLY A 92 39.68 21.06 -1.21
C GLY A 92 39.68 21.25 0.30
N SER A 93 38.58 21.75 0.85
CA SER A 93 38.39 21.94 2.29
C SER A 93 37.74 20.73 2.96
N MET A 94 37.25 19.76 2.19
CA MET A 94 36.54 18.60 2.71
C MET A 94 37.50 17.54 3.28
N ASN A 95 37.09 16.92 4.38
CA ASN A 95 37.69 15.70 4.89
C ASN A 95 37.19 14.47 4.09
N LYS A 96 37.70 13.27 4.41
CA LYS A 96 37.38 12.05 3.66
C LYS A 96 35.87 11.74 3.69
N ASP A 97 35.24 11.80 4.86
CA ASP A 97 33.82 11.53 5.03
C ASP A 97 32.94 12.60 4.35
N GLU A 98 33.37 13.86 4.40
CA GLU A 98 32.70 14.96 3.69
C GLU A 98 32.78 14.78 2.17
N LEU A 99 33.91 14.32 1.63
CA LEU A 99 34.05 13.99 0.21
C LEU A 99 33.12 12.84 -0.18
N ILE A 100 33.07 11.75 0.60
CA ILE A 100 32.16 10.63 0.35
C ILE A 100 30.71 11.10 0.33
N ASN A 101 30.30 11.88 1.33
CA ASN A 101 28.93 12.40 1.41
C ASN A 101 28.61 13.35 0.26
N ALA A 102 29.56 14.17 -0.18
CA ALA A 102 29.36 15.05 -1.32
C ALA A 102 29.21 14.25 -2.62
N ILE A 103 30.03 13.22 -2.83
CA ILE A 103 29.96 12.32 -4.00
C ILE A 103 28.62 11.57 -4.03
N LEU A 104 28.10 11.13 -2.89
CA LEU A 104 26.82 10.43 -2.81
C LEU A 104 25.59 11.32 -3.04
N LYS A 105 25.75 12.65 -2.95
CA LYS A 105 24.66 13.64 -3.10
C LYS A 105 24.75 14.47 -4.38
N ALA A 106 25.83 14.33 -5.15
CA ALA A 106 26.03 14.97 -6.45
C ALA A 106 25.12 14.34 -7.51
#